data_AF-A0A395GIH5-F1
#
_entry.id   AF-A0A395GIH5-F1
#
_cell.length_a   1.000
_cell.length_b   1.000
_cell.length_c   1.000
_cell.angle_alpha   90.00
_cell.angle_beta   90.00
_cell.angle_gamma   90.00
#
_symmetry.space_group_name_H-M   'P 1'
#
loop_
_entity.id
_entity.type
_entity.pdbx_description
1 polymer ?
#
loop_
_entity_poly.entity_id
_entity_poly.type
_entity_poly.pdbx_seq_one_letter_code
_entity_poly.pdbx_strand_id
1 'polypeptide(L)'
;MDLDIIQTYGPGMSFYRSQIKLSSSDENGKAARATVSSLSRYSSALQLLQTSNQNLDHKLSRLRSNVIKLNVDLGKLQHHVKAFHNELLTTWQADTLTRLVEVIYERQGWKLPGGVAVGDHIHLGRERQTRIMSTAARRIRKSILKKNFGLSGRYYSALQRYTEIVHMRSTNSFRTECTFARRLVSEKENHWGMYRFWGTLFPLCYSRSVEESAEIF
;
A
#
# COMPACT_ATOMS: atom_id res chain seq x y z
N MET A 1 6.83 17.17 -48.23
CA MET A 1 6.86 18.20 -47.18
C MET A 1 5.41 18.47 -46.83
N ASP A 2 5.01 18.24 -45.58
CA ASP A 2 3.62 18.09 -45.19
C ASP A 2 2.83 19.41 -45.36
N LEU A 3 1.72 19.38 -46.09
CA LEU A 3 0.93 20.57 -46.45
C LEU A 3 0.35 21.27 -45.21
N ASP A 4 0.11 20.52 -44.14
CA ASP A 4 -0.36 21.02 -42.84
C ASP A 4 0.65 21.95 -42.14
N ILE A 5 1.95 21.72 -42.34
CA ILE A 5 3.00 22.55 -41.74
C ILE A 5 3.02 23.94 -42.41
N ILE A 6 2.78 24.00 -43.72
CA ILE A 6 2.78 25.26 -44.49
C ILE A 6 1.54 26.11 -44.16
N GLN A 7 0.40 25.48 -43.90
CA GLN A 7 -0.83 26.17 -43.49
C GLN A 7 -0.75 26.72 -42.07
N THR A 8 -0.06 26.03 -41.16
CA THR A 8 0.01 26.41 -39.73
C THR A 8 1.17 27.37 -39.43
N TYR A 9 2.30 27.24 -40.14
CA TYR A 9 3.54 27.98 -39.85
C TYR A 9 3.99 28.94 -40.96
N GLY A 10 3.29 28.96 -42.10
CA GLY A 10 3.65 29.78 -43.26
C GLY A 10 4.89 29.24 -44.00
N PRO A 11 5.23 29.82 -45.17
CA PRO A 11 6.42 29.42 -45.92
C PRO A 11 7.71 29.77 -45.14
N GLY A 12 8.74 28.92 -45.25
CA GLY A 12 10.00 29.11 -44.52
C GLY A 12 10.75 30.40 -44.88
N MET A 13 11.72 30.82 -44.05
CA MET A 13 12.49 32.07 -44.22
C MET A 13 13.16 32.24 -45.59
N SER A 14 13.43 31.15 -46.30
CA SER A 14 13.92 31.16 -47.69
C SER A 14 12.94 31.85 -48.65
N PHE A 15 11.63 31.71 -48.44
CA PHE A 15 10.58 32.32 -49.24
C PHE A 15 10.49 33.84 -49.05
N TYR A 16 10.59 34.32 -47.82
CA TYR A 16 10.60 35.76 -47.56
C TYR A 16 11.90 36.42 -48.03
N ARG A 17 13.04 35.71 -47.89
CA ARG A 17 14.34 36.18 -48.40
C ARG A 17 14.42 36.25 -49.92
N SER A 18 13.79 35.31 -50.63
CA SER A 18 13.74 35.36 -52.10
C SER A 18 12.92 36.56 -52.59
N GLN A 19 11.82 36.90 -51.91
CA GLN A 19 11.03 38.10 -52.23
C GLN A 19 11.81 39.40 -51.98
N ILE A 20 12.63 39.48 -50.94
CA ILE A 20 13.49 40.65 -50.66
C ILE A 20 14.56 40.82 -51.75
N LYS A 21 15.16 39.74 -52.24
CA LYS A 21 16.13 39.78 -53.34
C LYS A 21 15.50 40.14 -54.69
N LEU A 22 14.25 39.75 -54.92
CA LEU A 22 13.50 40.09 -56.15
C LEU A 22 13.05 41.56 -56.17
N SER A 23 12.75 42.15 -55.00
CA SER A 23 12.24 43.52 -54.89
C SER A 23 13.33 44.60 -54.80
N SER A 24 14.61 44.24 -54.61
CA SER A 24 15.72 45.20 -54.73
C SER A 24 16.03 45.62 -56.18
N SER A 25 15.32 45.05 -57.17
CA SER A 25 15.50 45.33 -58.59
C SER A 25 14.35 46.15 -59.22
N ASP A 26 13.25 46.40 -58.49
CA ASP A 26 12.08 47.13 -59.03
C ASP A 26 11.71 48.32 -58.14
N GLU A 27 11.82 49.53 -58.70
CA GLU A 27 11.31 50.78 -58.12
C GLU A 27 9.78 50.76 -58.07
N ASN A 28 9.17 50.33 -56.96
CA ASN A 28 7.75 50.62 -56.69
C ASN A 28 7.39 50.52 -55.20
N GLY A 29 7.02 51.65 -54.57
CA GLY A 29 6.71 51.78 -53.14
C GLY A 29 5.54 50.93 -52.60
N LYS A 30 4.76 50.25 -53.46
CA LYS A 30 3.72 49.30 -53.06
C LYS A 30 4.29 47.92 -52.70
N ALA A 31 5.36 47.46 -53.36
CA ALA A 31 6.03 46.19 -53.05
C ALA A 31 6.81 46.27 -51.73
N ALA A 32 7.42 47.44 -51.45
CA ALA A 32 8.07 47.72 -50.17
C ALA A 32 7.08 47.71 -48.98
N ARG A 33 5.87 48.26 -49.15
CA ARG A 33 4.82 48.21 -48.10
C ARG A 33 4.29 46.79 -47.84
N ALA A 34 4.12 45.99 -48.88
CA ALA A 34 3.67 44.61 -48.77
C ALA A 34 4.70 43.70 -48.06
N THR A 35 5.99 43.90 -48.35
CA THR A 35 7.11 43.17 -47.71
C THR A 35 7.32 43.56 -46.25
N VAL A 36 7.19 44.85 -45.90
CA VAL A 36 7.22 45.29 -44.49
C VAL A 36 6.03 44.71 -43.70
N SER A 37 4.83 44.67 -44.30
CA SER A 37 3.65 44.03 -43.70
C SER A 37 3.83 42.51 -43.48
N SER A 38 4.43 41.79 -44.42
CA SER A 38 4.66 40.34 -44.27
C SER A 38 5.75 40.02 -43.26
N LEU A 39 6.84 40.81 -43.21
CA LEU A 39 7.89 40.72 -42.20
C LEU A 39 7.36 41.01 -40.78
N SER A 40 6.49 42.01 -40.64
CA SER A 40 5.82 42.34 -39.37
C SER A 40 4.92 41.20 -38.88
N ARG A 41 4.16 40.57 -39.78
CA ARG A 41 3.32 39.40 -39.43
C ARG A 41 4.16 38.20 -39.04
N TYR A 42 5.24 37.93 -39.77
CA TYR A 42 6.19 36.87 -39.43
C TYR A 42 6.82 37.10 -38.05
N SER A 43 7.28 38.31 -37.77
CA SER A 43 7.88 38.66 -36.47
C SER A 43 6.88 38.52 -35.33
N SER A 44 5.62 38.93 -35.56
CA SER A 44 4.53 38.76 -34.59
C SER A 44 4.22 37.29 -34.33
N ALA A 45 4.16 36.46 -35.38
CA ALA A 45 3.95 35.02 -35.27
C ALA A 45 5.11 34.33 -34.53
N LEU A 46 6.35 34.75 -34.80
CA LEU A 46 7.54 34.24 -34.12
C LEU A 46 7.52 34.59 -32.62
N GLN A 47 7.13 35.82 -32.28
CA GLN A 47 7.01 36.26 -30.88
C GLN A 47 5.88 35.50 -30.15
N LEU A 48 4.74 35.27 -30.81
CA LEU A 48 3.66 34.44 -30.26
C LEU A 48 4.11 32.99 -30.03
N LEU A 49 4.85 32.40 -30.98
CA LEU A 49 5.41 31.06 -30.83
C LEU A 49 6.42 30.98 -29.69
N GLN A 50 7.30 31.97 -29.55
CA GLN A 50 8.24 32.03 -28.43
C GLN A 50 7.52 32.12 -27.09
N THR A 51 6.49 32.97 -26.99
CA THR A 51 5.68 33.12 -25.76
C THR A 51 4.94 31.82 -25.44
N SER A 52 4.42 31.13 -26.46
CA SER A 52 3.76 29.83 -26.32
C SER A 52 4.73 28.77 -25.81
N ASN A 53 5.93 28.69 -26.39
CA ASN A 53 6.97 27.75 -25.95
C ASN A 53 7.40 28.00 -24.50
N GLN A 54 7.60 29.26 -24.11
CA GLN A 54 7.90 29.61 -22.71
C GLN A 54 6.77 29.18 -21.76
N ASN A 55 5.51 29.35 -22.16
CA ASN A 55 4.37 28.88 -21.37
C ASN A 55 4.33 27.34 -21.26
N LEU A 56 4.64 26.63 -22.34
CA LEU A 56 4.77 25.17 -22.33
C LEU A 56 5.90 24.71 -21.40
N ASP A 57 7.06 25.36 -21.44
CA ASP A 57 8.20 25.07 -20.56
C ASP A 57 7.84 25.29 -19.07
N HIS A 58 7.11 26.36 -18.77
CA HIS A 58 6.60 26.61 -17.42
C HIS A 58 5.61 25.54 -16.97
N LYS A 59 4.65 25.17 -17.82
CA LYS A 59 3.69 24.09 -17.54
C LYS A 59 4.39 22.76 -17.33
N LEU A 60 5.39 22.45 -18.15
CA LEU A 60 6.16 21.21 -18.09
C LEU A 60 7.02 21.16 -16.81
N SER A 61 7.63 22.27 -16.43
CA SER A 61 8.36 22.40 -15.16
C SER A 61 7.45 22.19 -13.95
N ARG A 62 6.24 22.77 -13.98
CA ARG A 62 5.22 22.59 -12.93
C ARG A 62 4.71 21.15 -12.86
N LEU A 63 4.52 20.49 -14.01
CA LEU A 63 4.14 19.08 -14.05
C LEU A 63 5.25 18.20 -13.46
N ARG A 64 6.51 18.46 -13.81
CA ARG A 64 7.67 17.74 -13.22
C ARG A 64 7.72 17.90 -11.70
N SER A 65 7.55 19.11 -11.17
CA SER A 65 7.52 19.33 -9.72
C SER A 65 6.35 18.60 -9.05
N ASN A 66 5.18 18.58 -9.68
CA ASN A 66 4.02 17.86 -9.17
C ASN A 66 4.23 16.35 -9.16
N VAL A 67 4.84 15.79 -10.21
CA VAL A 67 5.18 14.35 -10.29
C VAL A 67 6.16 13.97 -9.18
N ILE A 68 7.19 14.79 -8.94
CA ILE A 68 8.14 14.55 -7.84
C ILE A 68 7.42 14.56 -6.49
N LYS A 69 6.55 15.55 -6.25
CA LYS A 69 5.76 15.64 -5.00
C LYS A 69 4.85 14.42 -4.82
N LEU A 70 4.14 14.01 -5.86
CA LEU A 70 3.28 12.84 -5.84
C LEU A 70 4.06 11.55 -5.53
N ASN A 71 5.26 11.38 -6.09
CA ASN A 71 6.12 10.24 -5.78
C ASN A 71 6.54 10.22 -4.31
N VAL A 72 6.88 11.38 -3.73
CA VAL A 72 7.19 11.50 -2.30
C VAL A 72 5.97 11.14 -1.45
N ASP A 73 4.78 11.65 -1.79
CA ASP A 73 3.55 11.39 -1.05
C ASP A 73 3.13 9.92 -1.15
N LEU A 74 3.30 9.29 -2.32
CA LEU A 74 3.11 7.84 -2.50
C LEU A 74 4.08 7.03 -1.63
N GLY A 75 5.36 7.43 -1.57
CA GLY A 75 6.34 6.79 -0.71
C GLY A 75 5.96 6.87 0.78
N LYS A 76 5.48 8.02 1.23
CA LYS A 76 4.96 8.19 2.61
C LYS A 76 3.75 7.31 2.87
N LEU A 77 2.78 7.28 1.96
CA LEU A 77 1.60 6.43 2.08
C LEU A 77 1.98 4.95 2.17
N GLN A 78 2.87 4.49 1.29
CA GLN A 78 3.38 3.11 1.34
C GLN A 78 4.04 2.78 2.67
N HIS A 79 4.80 3.72 3.25
CA HIS A 79 5.41 3.53 4.57
C HIS A 79 4.35 3.42 5.67
N HIS A 80 3.37 4.33 5.69
CA HIS A 80 2.26 4.27 6.66
C HIS A 80 1.44 3.00 6.53
N VAL A 81 1.15 2.56 5.30
CA VAL A 81 0.45 1.30 5.04
C VAL A 81 1.26 0.13 5.61
N LYS A 82 2.57 0.06 5.38
CA LYS A 82 3.42 -1.00 5.94
C LYS A 82 3.45 -0.98 7.48
N ALA A 83 3.55 0.19 8.10
CA ALA A 83 3.51 0.33 9.55
C ALA A 83 2.16 -0.18 10.11
N PHE A 84 1.05 0.23 9.51
CA PHE A 84 -0.29 -0.21 9.88
C PHE A 84 -0.48 -1.73 9.72
N HIS A 85 0.09 -2.31 8.65
CA HIS A 85 0.08 -3.76 8.45
C HIS A 85 0.84 -4.51 9.54
N ASN A 86 1.97 -3.97 10.02
CA ASN A 86 2.72 -4.59 11.11
C ASN A 86 1.92 -4.57 12.42
N GLU A 87 1.23 -3.47 12.72
CA GLU A 87 0.34 -3.37 13.89
C GLU A 87 -0.84 -4.35 13.79
N LEU A 88 -1.47 -4.45 12.62
CA LEU A 88 -2.53 -5.44 12.36
C LEU A 88 -2.02 -6.87 12.48
N LEU A 89 -0.80 -7.15 12.00
CA LEU A 89 -0.20 -8.47 12.13
C LEU A 89 -0.02 -8.84 13.61
N THR A 90 0.51 -7.93 14.43
CA THR A 90 0.65 -8.20 15.88
C THR A 90 -0.69 -8.47 16.55
N THR A 91 -1.74 -7.77 16.13
CA THR A 91 -3.11 -7.98 16.60
C THR A 91 -3.62 -9.37 16.24
N TRP A 92 -3.50 -9.78 14.97
CA TRP A 92 -3.93 -11.10 14.50
C TRP A 92 -3.18 -12.25 15.17
N GLN A 93 -1.87 -12.08 15.39
CA GLN A 93 -1.05 -13.05 16.10
C GLN A 93 -1.48 -13.15 17.57
N ALA A 94 -1.75 -12.02 18.23
CA ALA A 94 -2.23 -12.00 19.60
C ALA A 94 -3.59 -12.71 19.72
N ASP A 95 -4.52 -12.45 18.81
CA ASP A 95 -5.85 -13.10 18.83
C ASP A 95 -5.74 -14.60 18.57
N THR A 96 -4.94 -15.02 17.59
CA THR A 96 -4.71 -16.45 17.31
C THR A 96 -4.07 -17.18 18.49
N LEU A 97 -3.08 -16.56 19.16
CA LEU A 97 -2.48 -17.13 20.36
C LEU A 97 -3.42 -17.14 21.56
N THR A 98 -4.33 -16.17 21.65
CA THR A 98 -5.41 -16.17 22.65
C THR A 98 -6.31 -17.37 22.46
N ARG A 99 -6.79 -17.59 21.23
CA ARG A 99 -7.62 -18.74 20.92
C ARG A 99 -6.89 -20.05 21.17
N LEU A 100 -5.59 -20.12 20.88
CA LEU A 100 -4.77 -21.28 21.23
C LEU A 100 -4.75 -21.55 22.75
N VAL A 101 -4.57 -20.51 23.58
CA VAL A 101 -4.62 -20.63 25.04
C VAL A 101 -5.99 -21.14 25.49
N GLU A 102 -7.07 -20.57 24.97
CA GLU A 102 -8.44 -20.99 25.27
C GLU A 102 -8.67 -22.47 24.94
N VAL A 103 -8.34 -22.89 23.72
CA VAL A 103 -8.50 -24.28 23.29
C VAL A 103 -7.67 -25.24 24.14
N ILE A 104 -6.46 -24.84 24.54
CA ILE A 104 -5.63 -25.67 25.43
C ILE A 104 -6.31 -25.85 26.78
N TYR A 105 -6.86 -24.78 27.36
CA TYR A 105 -7.56 -24.87 28.65
C TYR A 105 -8.88 -25.65 28.53
N GLU A 106 -9.65 -25.43 27.47
CA GLU A 106 -10.89 -26.17 27.15
C GLU A 106 -10.61 -27.67 27.07
N ARG A 107 -9.65 -28.10 26.25
CA ARG A 107 -9.36 -29.53 26.03
C ARG A 107 -8.71 -30.22 27.23
N GLN A 108 -8.06 -29.48 28.12
CA GLN A 108 -7.49 -30.02 29.37
C GLN A 108 -8.50 -30.00 30.52
N GLY A 109 -9.69 -29.43 30.34
CA GLY A 109 -10.66 -29.23 31.42
C GLY A 109 -10.18 -28.27 32.49
N TRP A 110 -9.27 -27.34 32.15
CA TRP A 110 -8.69 -26.40 33.09
C TRP A 110 -9.50 -25.10 33.15
N LYS A 111 -9.59 -24.51 34.33
CA LYS A 111 -10.10 -23.14 34.49
C LYS A 111 -8.98 -22.13 34.30
N LEU A 112 -9.31 -20.99 33.70
CA LEU A 112 -8.37 -19.88 33.56
C LEU A 112 -7.98 -19.34 34.95
N PRO A 113 -6.81 -18.67 35.06
CA PRO A 113 -6.39 -18.02 36.30
C PRO A 113 -7.51 -17.17 36.91
N GLY A 114 -7.77 -17.36 38.20
CA GLY A 114 -8.91 -16.76 38.89
C GLY A 114 -10.20 -17.59 38.86
N GLY A 115 -10.14 -18.84 38.39
CA GLY A 115 -11.28 -19.77 38.40
C GLY A 115 -12.32 -19.48 37.31
N VAL A 116 -11.97 -18.65 36.33
CA VAL A 116 -12.85 -18.22 35.25
C VAL A 116 -12.98 -19.34 34.22
N ALA A 117 -14.19 -19.65 33.76
CA ALA A 117 -14.38 -20.60 32.68
C ALA A 117 -13.86 -20.01 31.35
N VAL A 118 -13.51 -20.88 30.40
CA VAL A 118 -13.15 -20.42 29.06
C VAL A 118 -14.42 -19.85 28.39
N GLY A 119 -14.30 -18.70 27.72
CA GLY A 119 -15.45 -17.91 27.22
C GLY A 119 -15.91 -16.79 28.17
N ASP A 120 -16.10 -17.07 29.46
CA ASP A 120 -16.61 -16.07 30.43
C ASP A 120 -15.69 -14.86 30.61
N HIS A 121 -14.39 -15.06 30.39
CA HIS A 121 -13.40 -14.01 30.52
C HIS A 121 -13.63 -12.84 29.52
N ILE A 122 -14.39 -13.03 28.43
CA ILE A 122 -14.70 -12.01 27.42
C ILE A 122 -15.51 -10.85 28.03
N HIS A 123 -16.26 -11.10 29.11
CA HIS A 123 -17.04 -10.08 29.81
C HIS A 123 -16.25 -9.29 30.85
N LEU A 124 -15.00 -9.69 31.13
CA LEU A 124 -14.13 -8.99 32.07
C LEU A 124 -13.53 -7.73 31.45
N GLY A 125 -13.16 -6.75 32.28
CA GLY A 125 -12.42 -5.57 31.81
C GLY A 125 -11.08 -5.94 31.15
N ARG A 126 -10.66 -5.15 30.15
CA ARG A 126 -9.48 -5.41 29.31
C ARG A 126 -8.21 -5.70 30.09
N GLU A 127 -7.91 -4.93 31.13
CA GLU A 127 -6.73 -5.17 31.97
C GLU A 127 -6.76 -6.52 32.67
N ARG A 128 -7.93 -6.91 33.19
CA ARG A 128 -8.11 -8.20 33.86
C ARG A 128 -7.98 -9.35 32.86
N GLN A 129 -8.59 -9.23 31.67
CA GLN A 129 -8.41 -10.20 30.60
C GLN A 129 -6.93 -10.38 30.23
N THR A 130 -6.21 -9.28 30.05
CA THR A 130 -4.79 -9.29 29.71
C THR A 130 -3.96 -10.01 30.78
N ARG A 131 -4.19 -9.71 32.06
CA ARG A 131 -3.50 -10.39 33.16
C ARG A 131 -3.79 -11.89 33.22
N ILE A 132 -5.07 -12.27 33.07
CA ILE A 132 -5.49 -13.69 33.08
C ILE A 132 -4.83 -14.44 31.94
N MET A 133 -4.90 -13.93 30.72
CA MET A 133 -4.36 -14.61 29.54
C MET A 133 -2.84 -14.66 29.52
N SER A 134 -2.17 -13.60 29.97
CA SER A 134 -0.72 -13.61 30.15
C SER A 134 -0.27 -14.70 31.13
N THR A 135 -0.97 -14.80 32.26
CA THR A 135 -0.67 -15.79 33.29
C THR A 135 -1.00 -17.20 32.79
N ALA A 136 -2.10 -17.36 32.06
CA ALA A 136 -2.53 -18.63 31.50
C ALA A 136 -1.51 -19.17 30.50
N ALA A 137 -1.04 -18.32 29.58
CA ALA A 137 -0.04 -18.66 28.57
C ALA A 137 1.29 -19.10 29.21
N ARG A 138 1.76 -18.39 30.25
CA ARG A 138 2.99 -18.76 30.97
C ARG A 138 2.91 -20.11 31.68
N ARG A 139 1.71 -20.55 32.11
CA ARG A 139 1.51 -21.85 32.77
C ARG A 139 1.56 -23.05 31.82
N ILE A 140 1.35 -22.83 30.51
CA ILE A 140 1.35 -23.90 29.52
C ILE A 140 2.78 -24.41 29.33
N ARG A 141 2.99 -25.70 29.60
CA ARG A 141 4.31 -26.34 29.47
C ARG A 141 4.56 -26.79 28.02
N LYS A 142 5.82 -26.74 27.59
CA LYS A 142 6.27 -27.25 26.27
C LYS A 142 5.88 -28.72 26.04
N SER A 143 5.89 -29.54 27.10
CA SER A 143 5.50 -30.95 27.04
C SER A 143 4.03 -31.14 26.67
N ILE A 144 3.14 -30.26 27.15
CA ILE A 144 1.70 -30.32 26.88
C ILE A 144 1.43 -30.05 25.41
N LEU A 145 2.04 -29.01 24.86
CA LEU A 145 1.91 -28.64 23.44
C LEU A 145 2.36 -29.78 22.52
N LYS A 146 3.49 -30.41 22.84
CA LYS A 146 4.03 -31.51 22.04
C LYS A 146 3.20 -32.80 22.18
N LYS A 147 2.87 -33.22 23.41
CA LYS A 147 2.20 -34.50 23.67
C LYS A 147 0.71 -34.49 23.31
N ASN A 148 0.00 -33.41 23.62
CA ASN A 148 -1.46 -33.38 23.53
C ASN A 148 -1.96 -32.69 22.25
N PHE A 149 -1.15 -31.80 21.66
CA PHE A 149 -1.54 -30.99 20.50
C PHE A 149 -0.62 -31.20 19.28
N GLY A 150 0.43 -32.02 19.40
CA GLY A 150 1.39 -32.25 18.31
C GLY A 150 2.19 -31.01 17.89
N LEU A 151 2.16 -29.94 18.69
CA LEU A 151 2.76 -28.66 18.33
C LEU A 151 4.27 -28.64 18.61
N SER A 152 5.03 -28.13 17.63
CA SER A 152 6.48 -27.97 17.73
C SER A 152 6.90 -27.01 18.87
N GLY A 153 8.18 -27.07 19.25
CA GLY A 153 8.73 -26.14 20.24
C GLY A 153 8.64 -24.66 19.87
N ARG A 154 8.45 -24.32 18.58
CA ARG A 154 8.29 -22.93 18.14
C ARG A 154 7.00 -22.29 18.66
N TYR A 155 5.92 -23.07 18.79
CA TYR A 155 4.65 -22.59 19.37
C TYR A 155 4.76 -22.31 20.86
N TYR A 156 5.58 -23.09 21.57
CA TYR A 156 5.90 -22.79 22.97
C TYR A 156 6.59 -21.43 23.08
N SER A 157 7.62 -21.17 22.26
CA SER A 157 8.31 -19.87 22.25
C SER A 157 7.37 -18.72 21.88
N ALA A 158 6.46 -18.93 20.93
CA ALA A 158 5.44 -17.95 20.57
C ALA A 158 4.50 -17.64 21.75
N LEU A 159 4.07 -18.66 22.51
CA LEU A 159 3.26 -18.48 23.71
C LEU A 159 4.00 -17.78 24.85
N GLN A 160 5.33 -17.91 24.96
CA GLN A 160 6.09 -17.12 25.94
C GLN A 160 6.13 -15.65 25.54
N ARG A 161 6.33 -15.36 24.25
CA ARG A 161 6.32 -14.00 23.70
C ARG A 161 4.93 -13.36 23.61
N TYR A 162 3.87 -14.17 23.70
CA TYR A 162 2.49 -13.68 23.74
C TYR A 162 2.25 -12.62 24.82
N THR A 163 2.95 -12.70 25.95
CA THR A 163 2.85 -11.71 27.03
C THR A 163 3.26 -10.29 26.60
N GLU A 164 4.07 -10.15 25.56
CA GLU A 164 4.46 -8.86 24.97
C GLU A 164 3.32 -8.27 24.15
N ILE A 165 2.50 -9.11 23.49
CA ILE A 165 1.52 -8.67 22.47
C ILE A 165 0.05 -8.84 22.90
N VAL A 166 -0.23 -9.48 24.04
CA VAL A 166 -1.58 -9.73 24.59
C VAL A 166 -2.45 -8.47 24.73
N HIS A 167 -1.86 -7.29 24.89
CA HIS A 167 -2.61 -6.05 25.03
C HIS A 167 -3.13 -5.53 23.68
N MET A 168 -2.53 -5.96 22.56
CA MET A 168 -2.88 -5.60 21.18
C MET A 168 -4.09 -6.38 20.65
N ARG A 169 -4.69 -7.26 21.45
CA ARG A 169 -5.83 -8.08 21.04
C ARG A 169 -7.03 -7.26 20.62
N SER A 170 -7.71 -7.74 19.58
CA SER A 170 -8.91 -7.10 19.08
C SER A 170 -10.08 -7.27 20.06
N THR A 171 -11.08 -6.42 19.92
CA THR A 171 -12.37 -6.59 20.59
C THR A 171 -13.26 -7.64 19.94
N ASN A 172 -12.94 -8.06 18.70
CA ASN A 172 -13.74 -9.01 17.93
C ASN A 172 -12.84 -10.05 17.26
N SER A 173 -12.65 -11.17 17.96
CA SER A 173 -11.79 -12.28 17.55
C SER A 173 -12.22 -12.98 16.26
N PHE A 174 -13.49 -12.91 15.88
CA PHE A 174 -14.00 -13.59 14.68
C PHE A 174 -13.60 -12.82 13.41
N ARG A 175 -13.67 -11.49 13.44
CA ARG A 175 -13.27 -10.66 12.30
C ARG A 175 -11.76 -10.75 12.01
N THR A 176 -10.96 -10.97 13.04
CA THR A 176 -9.51 -11.13 12.92
C THR A 176 -9.09 -12.47 12.36
N GLU A 177 -9.88 -13.53 12.59
CA GLU A 177 -9.64 -14.86 12.01
C GLU A 177 -9.63 -14.82 10.48
N CYS A 178 -10.75 -14.40 9.85
CA CYS A 178 -10.90 -14.43 8.39
C CYS A 178 -9.92 -13.48 7.69
N THR A 179 -9.70 -12.30 8.27
CA THR A 179 -8.73 -11.33 7.70
C THR A 179 -7.30 -11.84 7.77
N PHE A 180 -6.92 -12.51 8.86
CA PHE A 180 -5.61 -13.13 8.97
C PHE A 180 -5.45 -14.32 8.02
N ALA A 181 -6.49 -15.16 7.89
CA ALA A 181 -6.51 -16.27 6.93
C ALA A 181 -6.27 -15.80 5.50
N ARG A 182 -7.03 -14.79 5.03
CA ARG A 182 -6.84 -14.18 3.70
C ARG A 182 -5.42 -13.67 3.52
N ARG A 183 -4.85 -13.03 4.54
CA ARG A 183 -3.47 -12.55 4.46
C ARG A 183 -2.48 -13.69 4.29
N LEU A 184 -2.58 -14.73 5.13
CA LEU A 184 -1.71 -15.90 5.05
C LEU A 184 -1.78 -16.55 3.67
N VAL A 185 -2.98 -16.72 3.11
CA VAL A 185 -3.17 -17.25 1.75
C VAL A 185 -2.53 -16.33 0.70
N SER A 186 -2.77 -15.02 0.77
CA SER A 186 -2.22 -14.04 -0.19
C SER A 186 -0.69 -13.96 -0.18
N GLU A 187 -0.06 -14.20 0.97
CA GLU A 187 1.39 -14.16 1.13
C GLU A 187 2.04 -15.54 1.12
N LYS A 188 1.28 -16.61 0.81
CA LYS A 188 1.76 -18.00 0.87
C LYS A 188 3.03 -18.21 0.06
N GLU A 189 3.11 -17.60 -1.12
CA GLU A 189 4.27 -17.70 -2.02
C GLU A 189 5.48 -16.91 -1.50
N ASN A 190 5.25 -15.72 -0.96
CA ASN A 190 6.32 -14.82 -0.51
C ASN A 190 6.84 -15.17 0.91
N HIS A 191 5.97 -15.67 1.78
CA HIS A 191 6.22 -15.92 3.20
C HIS A 191 5.72 -17.30 3.64
N TRP A 192 6.16 -18.35 2.93
CA TRP A 192 5.78 -19.74 3.20
C TRP A 192 5.95 -20.17 4.68
N GLY A 193 7.02 -19.71 5.33
CA GLY A 193 7.27 -20.02 6.74
C GLY A 193 6.18 -19.49 7.69
N MET A 194 5.66 -18.30 7.41
CA MET A 194 4.58 -17.68 8.18
C MET A 194 3.26 -18.42 7.94
N TYR A 195 2.95 -18.72 6.68
CA TYR A 195 1.80 -19.54 6.31
C TYR A 195 1.80 -20.89 7.02
N ARG A 196 2.90 -21.63 6.93
CA ARG A 196 3.02 -22.95 7.54
C ARG A 196 2.89 -22.89 9.07
N PHE A 197 3.52 -21.91 9.70
CA PHE A 197 3.49 -21.77 11.16
C PHE A 197 2.08 -21.41 11.66
N TRP A 198 1.50 -20.31 11.19
CA TRP A 198 0.19 -19.90 11.67
C TRP A 198 -0.92 -20.80 11.17
N GLY A 199 -0.80 -21.30 9.94
CA GLY A 199 -1.82 -22.14 9.33
C GLY A 199 -2.04 -23.49 10.02
N THR A 200 -1.00 -24.04 10.66
CA THR A 200 -1.16 -25.26 11.47
C THR A 200 -2.08 -25.05 12.67
N LEU A 201 -2.23 -23.81 13.16
CA LEU A 201 -3.09 -23.51 14.30
C LEU A 201 -4.57 -23.41 13.92
N PHE A 202 -4.91 -23.18 12.66
CA PHE A 202 -6.30 -22.93 12.24
C PHE A 202 -7.23 -24.10 12.53
N PRO A 203 -6.91 -25.35 12.13
CA PRO A 203 -7.75 -26.51 12.44
C PRO A 203 -7.90 -26.75 13.95
N LEU A 204 -6.90 -26.38 14.75
CA LEU A 204 -6.93 -26.53 16.21
C LEU A 204 -7.77 -25.45 16.89
N CYS A 205 -7.63 -24.19 16.44
CA CYS A 205 -8.20 -23.01 17.10
C CYS A 205 -9.63 -22.70 16.65
N TYR A 206 -9.91 -22.96 15.37
CA TYR A 206 -11.16 -22.53 14.71
C TYR A 206 -11.96 -23.69 14.12
N SER A 207 -11.42 -24.92 14.15
CA SER A 207 -12.06 -26.13 13.57
C SER A 207 -12.25 -26.07 12.06
N ARG A 208 -11.42 -25.30 11.35
CA ARG A 208 -11.39 -25.15 9.89
C ARG A 208 -9.98 -24.89 9.38
N SER A 209 -9.75 -25.14 8.11
CA SER A 209 -8.47 -24.84 7.46
C SER A 209 -8.27 -23.33 7.26
N VAL A 210 -7.04 -22.91 6.93
CA VAL A 210 -6.75 -21.51 6.63
C VAL A 210 -7.49 -21.08 5.37
N GLU A 211 -7.55 -21.99 4.40
CA GLU A 211 -8.19 -21.82 3.11
C GLU A 211 -9.70 -21.60 3.30
N GLU A 212 -10.36 -22.49 4.06
CA GLU A 212 -11.78 -22.34 4.41
C GLU A 212 -12.03 -21.02 5.15
N SER A 213 -11.16 -20.66 6.10
CA SER A 213 -11.30 -19.42 6.88
C SER A 213 -11.11 -18.16 6.04
N ALA A 214 -10.35 -18.24 4.94
CA ALA A 214 -10.10 -17.14 4.03
C ALA A 214 -11.29 -16.88 3.09
N GLU A 215 -12.07 -17.91 2.77
CA GLU A 215 -13.24 -17.85 1.90
C GLU A 215 -14.52 -17.37 2.62
N ILE A 216 -14.48 -17.34 3.95
CA ILE A 216 -15.59 -16.83 4.76
C ILE A 216 -15.60 -15.29 4.67
N PHE A 217 -16.55 -14.79 3.86
CA PHE A 217 -16.82 -13.38 3.48
C PHE A 217 -15.89 -12.79 2.42
#